data_AF-Q9HLA9-F1
#
_entry.id   AF-Q9HLA9-F1
#
_cell.length_a   1.000
_cell.length_b   1.000
_cell.length_c   1.000
_cell.angle_alpha   90.00
_cell.angle_beta   90.00
_cell.angle_gamma   90.00
#
_symmetry.space_group_name_H-M   'P 1'
#
loop_
_entity.id
_entity.type
_entity.pdbx_description
1 polymer ?
#
loop_
_entity_poly.entity_id
_entity_poly.type
_entity_poly.pdbx_seq_one_letter_code
_entity_poly.pdbx_strand_id
1 'polypeptide(L)'
;MKGDRTLSCMIKTDRGEICIDPAEPILHIIGKKYAIFIVSVLGNDNTRKNFNDLMRAVPGISSTMLSARLHEMNECGLIERHEGDIVTYELTERGREIRKRMLPLIEYLADAD
;
A
#
# COMPACT_ATOMS: atom_id res chain seq x y z
N MET A 1 17.40 -12.00 -14.42
CA MET A 1 16.24 -12.33 -15.27
C MET A 1 16.13 -11.28 -16.37
N LYS A 2 16.34 -11.68 -17.64
CA LYS A 2 15.97 -10.84 -18.79
C LYS A 2 14.48 -11.07 -19.03
N GLY A 3 13.65 -10.13 -18.61
CA GLY A 3 12.21 -10.19 -18.84
C GLY A 3 11.90 -10.12 -20.33
N ASP A 4 11.01 -11.00 -20.78
CA ASP A 4 10.42 -10.96 -22.11
C ASP A 4 9.74 -9.60 -22.31
N ARG A 5 10.19 -8.84 -23.32
CA ARG A 5 9.74 -7.47 -23.64
C ARG A 5 8.25 -7.41 -24.01
N THR A 6 7.57 -8.55 -24.13
CA THR A 6 6.17 -8.66 -24.54
C THR A 6 5.18 -8.51 -23.37
N LEU A 7 5.64 -8.52 -22.11
CA LEU A 7 4.77 -8.46 -20.92
C LEU A 7 4.89 -7.17 -20.11
N SER A 8 5.76 -6.24 -20.49
CA SER A 8 5.97 -5.01 -19.74
C SER A 8 5.16 -3.85 -20.31
N CYS A 9 4.60 -3.03 -19.43
CA CYS A 9 3.96 -1.76 -19.78
C CYS A 9 5.02 -0.66 -19.90
N MET A 10 5.00 0.05 -21.02
CA MET A 10 5.85 1.23 -21.26
C MET A 10 5.04 2.49 -20.95
N ILE A 11 5.47 3.23 -19.93
CA ILE A 11 4.78 4.44 -19.46
C ILE A 11 5.66 5.65 -19.75
N LYS A 12 5.15 6.59 -20.53
CA LYS A 12 5.82 7.88 -20.78
C LYS A 12 5.65 8.80 -19.57
N THR A 13 6.73 9.46 -19.20
CA THR A 13 6.81 10.42 -18.10
C THR A 13 7.58 11.65 -18.56
N ASP A 14 7.50 12.75 -17.81
CA ASP A 14 8.28 13.97 -18.09
C ASP A 14 9.81 13.73 -18.06
N ARG A 15 10.24 12.62 -17.44
CA ARG A 15 11.65 12.24 -17.30
C ARG A 15 12.11 11.15 -18.27
N GLY A 16 11.26 10.74 -19.21
CA GLY A 16 11.53 9.65 -20.15
C GLY A 16 10.51 8.53 -20.05
N GLU A 17 10.90 7.30 -20.38
CA GLU A 17 10.01 6.13 -20.43
C GLU A 17 10.35 5.13 -19.33
N ILE A 18 9.33 4.64 -18.63
CA ILE A 18 9.44 3.61 -17.59
C ILE A 18 8.92 2.30 -18.16
N CYS A 19 9.64 1.21 -17.93
CA CYS A 19 9.19 -0.15 -18.19
C CYS A 19 8.78 -0.79 -16.85
N ILE A 20 7.51 -1.18 -16.71
CA ILE A 20 6.99 -1.84 -15.50
C ILE A 20 6.28 -3.14 -15.86
N ASP A 21 6.57 -4.20 -15.13
CA ASP A 21 5.86 -5.47 -15.26
C ASP A 21 4.51 -5.37 -14.51
N PRO A 22 3.35 -5.58 -15.16
CA PRO A 22 2.05 -5.63 -14.50
C PRO A 22 1.97 -6.70 -13.40
N ALA A 23 2.83 -7.73 -13.45
CA ALA A 23 2.94 -8.76 -12.43
C ALA A 23 3.74 -8.32 -11.19
N GLU A 24 4.25 -7.08 -11.16
CA GLU A 24 4.94 -6.53 -10.00
C GLU A 24 4.05 -6.63 -8.74
N PRO A 25 4.45 -7.38 -7.69
CA PRO A 25 3.56 -7.71 -6.58
C PRO A 25 2.96 -6.50 -5.88
N ILE A 26 3.74 -5.43 -5.74
CA ILE A 26 3.27 -4.19 -5.10
C ILE A 26 2.17 -3.51 -5.92
N LEU A 27 2.24 -3.53 -7.25
CA LEU A 27 1.22 -2.95 -8.12
C LEU A 27 -0.10 -3.71 -7.99
N HIS A 28 -0.02 -5.04 -7.91
CA HIS A 28 -1.17 -5.90 -7.67
C HIS A 28 -1.85 -5.62 -6.31
N ILE A 29 -1.08 -5.31 -5.26
CA ILE A 29 -1.65 -5.01 -3.94
C ILE A 29 -2.21 -3.58 -3.86
N ILE A 30 -1.47 -2.57 -4.32
CA ILE A 30 -1.91 -1.17 -4.22
C ILE A 30 -3.21 -0.92 -4.98
N GLY A 31 -3.43 -1.60 -6.10
CA GLY A 31 -4.68 -1.51 -6.87
C GLY A 31 -5.90 -2.16 -6.21
N LYS A 32 -5.73 -2.95 -5.14
CA LYS A 32 -6.85 -3.61 -4.46
C LYS A 32 -7.62 -2.62 -3.59
N LYS A 33 -8.95 -2.84 -3.52
CA LYS A 33 -9.84 -2.07 -2.65
C LYS A 33 -9.29 -2.01 -1.22
N TYR A 34 -9.30 -0.80 -0.65
CA TYR A 34 -8.77 -0.42 0.67
C TYR A 34 -7.25 -0.43 0.86
N ALA A 35 -6.45 -0.93 -0.08
CA ALA A 35 -5.01 -1.03 0.12
C ALA A 35 -4.35 0.35 0.35
N ILE A 36 -4.65 1.31 -0.52
CA ILE A 36 -4.14 2.69 -0.40
C ILE A 36 -4.56 3.31 0.94
N PHE A 37 -5.81 3.13 1.37
CA PHE A 37 -6.29 3.69 2.64
C PHE A 37 -5.56 3.12 3.85
N ILE A 38 -5.31 1.80 3.89
CA ILE A 38 -4.58 1.15 4.98
C ILE A 38 -3.15 1.71 5.06
N VAL A 39 -2.45 1.78 3.92
CA VAL A 39 -1.07 2.33 3.86
C VAL A 39 -1.06 3.79 4.30
N SER A 40 -2.01 4.60 3.83
CA SER A 40 -2.13 6.00 4.21
C SER A 40 -2.35 6.17 5.72
N VAL A 41 -3.30 5.42 6.30
CA VAL A 41 -3.65 5.47 7.72
C VAL A 41 -2.50 5.01 8.61
N LEU A 42 -1.80 3.93 8.25
CA LEU A 42 -0.67 3.43 9.03
C LEU A 42 0.48 4.45 9.14
N GLY A 43 0.61 5.36 8.18
CA GLY A 43 1.62 6.42 8.24
C GLY A 43 1.11 7.79 8.70
N ASN A 44 -0.11 7.89 9.24
CA ASN A 44 -0.62 9.17 9.77
C ASN A 44 0.15 9.65 10.99
N ASP A 45 0.65 8.72 11.79
CA ASP A 45 1.48 8.98 12.96
C ASP A 45 2.65 7.98 12.97
N ASN A 46 3.72 8.32 13.68
CA ASN A 46 4.88 7.44 13.84
C ASN A 46 4.63 6.37 14.92
N THR A 47 3.42 5.81 14.99
CA THR A 47 3.03 4.82 16.00
C THR A 47 2.44 3.57 15.35
N ARG A 48 2.63 2.43 16.03
CA ARG A 48 2.05 1.16 15.58
C ARG A 48 0.54 1.16 15.81
N LYS A 49 -0.22 0.57 14.90
CA LYS A 49 -1.68 0.44 15.01
C LYS A 49 -2.07 -1.01 15.19
N ASN A 50 -3.01 -1.29 16.09
CA ASN A 50 -3.61 -2.62 16.17
C ASN A 50 -4.72 -2.79 15.11
N PHE A 51 -5.24 -4.00 14.98
CA PHE A 51 -6.31 -4.31 14.02
C PHE A 51 -7.56 -3.45 14.20
N ASN A 52 -7.97 -3.20 15.45
CA ASN A 52 -9.17 -2.43 15.76
C ASN A 52 -9.00 -0.94 15.45
N ASP A 53 -7.81 -0.38 15.63
CA ASP A 53 -7.51 1.00 15.23
C ASP A 53 -7.68 1.17 13.72
N LEU A 54 -7.20 0.20 12.94
CA LEU A 54 -7.34 0.18 11.48
C LEU A 54 -8.80 -0.01 11.02
N MET A 55 -9.56 -0.89 11.67
CA MET A 55 -11.00 -1.05 11.41
C MET A 55 -11.78 0.24 11.61
N ARG A 56 -11.43 1.03 12.64
CA ARG A 56 -12.06 2.33 12.91
C ARG A 56 -11.64 3.40 11.91
N ALA A 57 -10.36 3.41 11.53
CA ALA A 57 -9.79 4.43 10.65
C ALA A 57 -10.09 4.21 9.15
N VAL A 58 -10.55 3.02 8.75
CA VAL A 58 -10.89 2.70 7.35
C VAL A 58 -12.38 2.32 7.25
N PRO A 59 -13.29 3.30 7.07
CA PRO A 59 -14.73 3.04 7.05
C PRO A 59 -15.16 2.04 5.97
N GLY A 60 -16.06 1.13 6.35
CA GLY A 60 -16.67 0.16 5.43
C GLY A 60 -15.79 -1.04 5.05
N ILE A 61 -14.56 -1.14 5.56
CA ILE A 61 -13.76 -2.37 5.40
C ILE A 61 -14.32 -3.48 6.30
N SER A 62 -14.41 -4.71 5.78
CA SER A 62 -14.73 -5.89 6.60
C SER A 62 -13.48 -6.43 7.28
N SER A 63 -13.66 -7.14 8.40
CA SER A 63 -12.55 -7.79 9.10
C SER A 63 -11.77 -8.77 8.21
N THR A 64 -12.47 -9.57 7.40
CA THR A 64 -11.87 -10.50 6.43
C THR A 64 -11.01 -9.76 5.41
N MET A 65 -11.48 -8.61 4.90
CA MET A 65 -10.75 -7.85 3.90
C MET A 65 -9.56 -7.11 4.50
N LEU A 66 -9.70 -6.55 5.70
CA LEU A 66 -8.56 -5.97 6.42
C LEU A 66 -7.49 -7.03 6.68
N SER A 67 -7.88 -8.20 7.18
CA SER A 67 -6.95 -9.32 7.43
C SER A 67 -6.23 -9.75 6.14
N ALA A 68 -6.96 -9.88 5.02
CA ALA A 68 -6.37 -10.24 3.74
C ALA A 68 -5.36 -9.18 3.25
N ARG A 69 -5.71 -7.89 3.34
CA ARG A 69 -4.81 -6.79 2.94
C ARG A 69 -3.58 -6.73 3.82
N LEU A 70 -3.72 -6.84 5.15
CA LEU A 70 -2.58 -6.83 6.06
C LEU A 70 -1.63 -8.01 5.82
N HIS A 71 -2.17 -9.21 5.59
CA HIS A 71 -1.36 -10.37 5.23
C HIS A 71 -0.58 -10.14 3.93
N GLU A 72 -1.27 -9.75 2.85
CA GLU A 72 -0.65 -9.48 1.55
C GLU A 72 0.40 -8.36 1.60
N MET A 73 0.14 -7.30 2.36
CA MET A 73 1.08 -6.19 2.56
C MET A 73 2.31 -6.60 3.36
N ASN A 74 2.15 -7.50 4.34
CA ASN A 74 3.28 -8.04 5.11
C ASN A 74 4.14 -8.93 4.21
N GLU A 75 3.53 -9.82 3.41
CA GLU A 75 4.23 -10.69 2.46
C GLU A 75 5.02 -9.90 1.41
N CYS A 76 4.50 -8.76 0.93
CA CYS A 76 5.21 -7.92 -0.05
C CYS A 76 6.15 -6.88 0.59
N GLY A 77 6.29 -6.89 1.91
CA GLY A 77 7.21 -6.03 2.66
C GLY A 77 6.80 -4.55 2.70
N LEU A 78 5.50 -4.24 2.58
CA LEU A 78 4.96 -2.90 2.78
C LEU A 78 4.74 -2.56 4.25
N ILE A 79 4.38 -3.58 5.05
CA ILE A 79 4.17 -3.44 6.49
C ILE A 79 4.96 -4.51 7.23
N GLU A 80 5.23 -4.24 8.50
CA GLU A 80 5.70 -5.21 9.47
C GLU A 80 4.61 -5.50 10.49
N ARG A 81 4.45 -6.77 10.84
CA ARG A 81 3.57 -7.25 11.91
C ARG A 81 4.40 -7.54 13.16
N HIS A 82 4.02 -6.95 14.28
CA HIS A 82 4.67 -7.16 15.58
C HIS A 82 3.77 -7.95 16.51
N GLU A 83 4.33 -9.04 17.03
CA GLU A 83 3.73 -9.85 18.08
C GLU A 83 4.02 -9.24 19.46
N GLY A 84 3.07 -9.36 20.37
CA GLY A 84 3.13 -8.90 21.75
C GLY A 84 1.80 -9.22 22.45
N ASP A 85 1.51 -8.53 23.57
CA ASP A 85 0.20 -8.67 24.24
C ASP A 85 -0.96 -8.30 23.31
N ILE A 86 -0.70 -7.35 22.38
CA ILE A 86 -1.60 -6.96 21.30
C ILE A 86 -0.80 -6.94 20.00
N VAL A 87 -1.33 -7.60 18.97
CA VAL A 87 -0.77 -7.57 17.61
C VAL A 87 -0.88 -6.17 17.04
N THR A 88 0.23 -5.64 16.54
CA THR A 88 0.29 -4.31 15.90
C THR A 88 1.00 -4.34 14.56
N TYR A 89 0.79 -3.30 13.77
CA TYR A 89 1.30 -3.15 12.42
C TYR A 89 1.95 -1.77 12.24
N GLU A 90 3.03 -1.71 11.49
CA GLU A 90 3.68 -0.47 11.07
C GLU A 90 4.15 -0.54 9.62
N LEU A 91 4.31 0.63 8.98
CA LEU A 91 4.92 0.67 7.64
C LEU A 91 6.40 0.31 7.74
N THR A 92 6.88 -0.50 6.80
CA THR A 92 8.31 -0.63 6.55
C THR A 92 8.86 0.66 5.93
N GLU A 93 10.18 0.75 5.75
CA GLU A 93 10.78 1.85 5.01
C GLU A 93 10.25 1.93 3.56
N ARG A 94 10.08 0.78 2.91
CA ARG A 94 9.45 0.69 1.59
C ARG A 94 8.00 1.19 1.63
N GLY A 95 7.24 0.80 2.66
CA GLY A 95 5.87 1.26 2.87
C GLY A 95 5.76 2.77 3.04
N ARG A 96 6.66 3.38 3.80
CA ARG A 96 6.74 4.84 4.00
C ARG A 96 7.03 5.58 2.69
N GLU A 97 7.99 5.11 1.91
CA GLU A 97 8.33 5.73 0.62
C GLU A 97 7.18 5.63 -0.40
N ILE A 98 6.48 4.50 -0.42
CA ILE A 98 5.30 4.32 -1.27
C ILE A 98 4.18 5.26 -0.82
N ARG A 99 3.87 5.31 0.48
CA ARG A 99 2.89 6.27 1.03
C ARG A 99 3.21 7.69 0.59
N LYS A 100 4.45 8.14 0.76
CA LYS A 100 4.90 9.48 0.39
C LYS A 100 4.63 9.81 -1.08
N ARG A 101 4.77 8.82 -1.98
CA ARG A 101 4.51 8.99 -3.42
C ARG A 101 3.03 8.94 -3.79
N MET A 102 2.20 8.28 -2.99
CA MET A 102 0.74 8.21 -3.20
C MET A 102 0.01 9.44 -2.66
N LEU A 103 0.54 10.10 -1.62
CA LEU A 103 -0.15 11.24 -0.98
C LEU A 103 -0.51 12.36 -1.96
N PRO A 104 0.36 12.83 -2.87
CA PRO A 104 -0.03 13.87 -3.84
C PRO A 104 -1.18 13.45 -4.76
N LEU A 105 -1.28 12.17 -5.11
CA LEU A 105 -2.40 11.64 -5.89
C LEU A 105 -3.70 11.67 -5.06
N ILE A 106 -3.62 11.28 -3.78
CA ILE A 106 -4.78 11.31 -2.87
C ILE A 106 -5.25 12.75 -2.63
N GLU A 107 -4.32 13.68 -2.41
CA GLU A 107 -4.60 15.12 -2.25
C GLU A 107 -5.33 15.66 -3.48
N TYR A 108 -4.79 15.39 -4.69
CA TYR A 108 -5.45 15.80 -5.94
C TYR A 108 -6.86 15.22 -6.07
N LEU A 109 -7.08 13.95 -5.71
CA LEU A 109 -8.40 13.33 -5.78
C LEU A 109 -9.38 13.92 -4.76
N ALA A 110 -8.90 14.34 -3.58
CA ALA A 110 -9.73 14.97 -2.57
C ALA A 110 -10.12 16.43 -2.94
N ASP A 111 -9.25 17.12 -3.68
CA ASP A 111 -9.50 18.48 -4.17
C ASP A 111 -10.34 18.53 -5.46
N ALA A 112 -10.43 17.41 -6.18
CA ALA A 112 -11.16 17.31 -7.46
C ALA A 112 -12.67 17.06 -7.29
N ASP A 113 -13.15 16.92 -6.06
CA ASP A 113 -14.56 16.80 -5.67
C ASP A 113 -15.19 18.16 -5.31
#